data_AF-A0A2V7ZUJ4-F1
#
_entry.id   AF-A0A2V7ZUJ4-F1
#
_cell.length_a   1.000
_cell.length_b   1.000
_cell.length_c   1.000
_cell.angle_alpha   90.00
_cell.angle_beta   90.00
_cell.angle_gamma   90.00
#
_symmetry.space_group_name_H-M   'P 1'
#
loop_
_entity.id
_entity.type
_entity.pdbx_description
1 polymer ?
#
loop_
_entity_poly.entity_id
_entity_poly.type
_entity_poly.pdbx_seq_one_letter_code
_entity_poly.pdbx_strand_id
1 'polypeptide(L)'
;EAALTPIGVIGGIRGVFFAGVGGAWFDHQPSGDTCSGGGYRFATSSSEICRPITGYQVDSQGNPLTDLAGTPVLTYGPARNISGFRLKDGRASYGIGLETFALGFPIHFDWAWRTLFNKDWEDVLFATQGGSSNFRKPRFAVWIGYDF
;
A
#
# COMPACT_ATOMS: atom_id res chain seq x y z
N GLU A 1 -14.62 -27.10 19.50
CA GLU A 1 -16.07 -27.26 19.78
C GLU A 1 -16.88 -26.69 18.63
N ALA A 2 -18.09 -27.21 18.41
CA ALA A 2 -19.03 -26.69 17.43
C ALA A 2 -20.37 -26.42 18.12
N ALA A 3 -20.98 -25.27 17.85
CA ALA A 3 -22.25 -24.86 18.43
C ALA A 3 -23.39 -25.03 17.41
N LEU A 4 -24.47 -25.67 17.83
CA LEU A 4 -25.71 -25.73 17.06
C LEU A 4 -26.45 -24.41 17.22
N THR A 5 -26.66 -23.69 16.12
CA THR A 5 -27.38 -22.40 16.12
C THR A 5 -28.55 -22.44 15.12
N PRO A 6 -29.52 -21.50 15.20
CA PRO A 6 -30.58 -21.39 14.20
C PRO A 6 -30.09 -21.19 12.76
N ILE A 7 -28.82 -20.81 12.57
CA ILE A 7 -28.13 -20.68 11.27
C ILE A 7 -27.17 -21.86 10.99
N GLY A 8 -27.36 -23.02 11.62
CA GLY A 8 -26.57 -24.23 11.39
C GLY A 8 -25.42 -24.45 12.38
N VAL A 9 -24.49 -25.34 12.01
CA VAL A 9 -23.33 -25.70 12.84
C VAL A 9 -22.25 -24.63 12.69
N ILE A 10 -21.91 -23.95 13.80
CA ILE A 10 -20.77 -23.04 13.88
C ILE A 10 -19.58 -23.81 14.44
N GLY A 11 -18.50 -23.92 13.68
CA GLY A 11 -17.23 -24.52 14.12
C GLY A 11 -16.41 -23.57 15.00
N GLY A 12 -15.31 -24.08 15.55
CA GLY A 12 -14.42 -23.30 16.40
C GLY A 12 -13.86 -22.06 15.71
N ILE A 13 -13.61 -21.01 16.50
CA ILE A 13 -12.97 -19.77 16.02
C ILE A 13 -11.45 -19.92 16.14
N ARG A 14 -10.73 -19.57 15.08
CA ARG A 14 -9.26 -19.54 15.05
C ARG A 14 -8.78 -18.13 14.73
N GLY A 15 -7.75 -17.68 15.44
CA GLY A 15 -7.06 -16.43 15.14
C GLY A 15 -5.83 -16.70 14.27
N VAL A 16 -5.62 -15.86 13.25
CA VAL A 16 -4.47 -15.94 12.34
C VAL A 16 -3.76 -14.60 12.34
N PHE A 17 -2.42 -14.64 12.28
CA PHE A 17 -1.60 -13.49 11.94
C PHE A 17 -0.89 -13.80 10.63
N PHE A 18 -0.89 -12.83 9.72
CA PHE A 18 -0.24 -12.97 8.42
C PHE A 18 0.56 -11.72 8.07
N ALA A 19 1.62 -11.92 7.31
CA ALA A 19 2.41 -10.84 6.73
C ALA A 19 2.86 -11.25 5.32
N GLY A 20 2.92 -10.27 4.45
CA GLY A 20 3.39 -10.42 3.08
C GLY A 20 4.33 -9.30 2.71
N VAL A 21 5.36 -9.63 1.95
CA VAL A 21 6.27 -8.66 1.34
C VAL A 21 6.60 -9.13 -0.07
N GLY A 22 6.60 -8.20 -1.02
CA GLY A 22 6.88 -8.52 -2.40
C GLY A 22 7.12 -7.27 -3.24
N GLY A 23 7.54 -7.48 -4.47
CA GLY A 23 7.75 -6.42 -5.44
C GLY A 23 7.87 -7.03 -6.83
N ALA A 24 7.46 -6.28 -7.83
CA ALA A 24 7.55 -6.68 -9.22
C ALA A 24 8.04 -5.47 -10.02
N TRP A 25 8.81 -5.74 -11.07
CA TRP A 25 9.38 -4.72 -11.92
C TRP A 25 9.60 -5.26 -13.32
N PHE A 26 9.51 -4.37 -14.31
CA PHE A 26 9.80 -4.65 -15.71
C PHE A 26 11.04 -3.88 -16.15
N ASP A 27 11.85 -4.49 -17.00
CA ASP A 27 13.01 -3.84 -17.59
C ASP A 27 12.61 -2.52 -18.27
N HIS A 28 13.44 -1.49 -18.08
CA HIS A 28 13.23 -0.12 -18.57
C HIS A 28 12.05 0.64 -17.96
N GLN A 29 11.37 0.12 -16.94
CA GLN A 29 10.40 0.91 -16.19
C GLN A 29 11.14 1.79 -15.15
N PRO A 30 10.92 3.11 -15.12
CA PRO A 30 11.48 3.95 -14.06
C PRO A 30 10.89 3.54 -12.69
N SER A 31 11.70 3.68 -11.63
CA SER A 31 11.21 3.54 -10.26
C SER A 31 10.11 4.59 -9.98
N GLY A 32 9.18 4.26 -9.08
CA GLY A 32 8.22 5.23 -8.56
C GLY A 32 8.83 6.24 -7.58
N ASP A 33 10.16 6.24 -7.45
CA ASP A 33 10.91 7.10 -6.56
C ASP A 33 10.87 8.57 -6.96
N THR A 34 10.43 9.42 -6.03
CA THR A 34 10.42 10.89 -6.19
C THR A 34 11.64 11.58 -5.55
N CYS A 35 12.63 10.81 -5.08
CA CYS A 35 13.84 11.33 -4.43
C CYS A 35 14.98 11.52 -5.43
N SER A 36 15.56 10.41 -5.89
CA SER A 36 16.85 10.37 -6.58
C SER A 36 16.70 9.95 -8.05
N GLY A 37 15.51 9.49 -8.43
CA GLY A 37 15.28 8.77 -9.67
C GLY A 37 16.05 7.45 -9.73
N GLY A 38 15.98 6.75 -10.86
CA GLY A 38 16.74 5.54 -11.13
C GLY A 38 15.89 4.29 -11.37
N GLY A 39 16.57 3.15 -11.40
CA GLY A 39 15.96 1.83 -11.58
C GLY A 39 15.33 1.29 -10.30
N TYR A 40 14.65 0.15 -10.43
CA TYR A 40 13.99 -0.51 -9.31
C TYR A 40 14.95 -0.87 -8.18
N ARG A 41 14.51 -0.57 -6.96
CA ARG A 41 15.17 -0.96 -5.72
C ARG A 41 14.13 -1.42 -4.71
N PHE A 42 14.16 -2.70 -4.36
CA PHE A 42 13.20 -3.29 -3.43
C PHE A 42 13.17 -2.58 -2.07
N ALA A 43 14.34 -2.35 -1.45
CA ALA A 43 14.47 -1.68 -0.16
C ALA A 43 15.75 -0.83 -0.05
N THR A 44 15.72 0.15 0.84
CA THR A 44 16.87 1.00 1.16
C THR A 44 16.80 1.48 2.61
N SER A 45 17.94 1.90 3.16
CA SER A 45 18.06 2.60 4.43
C SER A 45 18.79 3.94 4.33
N SER A 46 19.24 4.31 3.12
CA SER A 46 19.99 5.53 2.86
C SER A 46 19.12 6.79 3.07
N SER A 47 19.73 7.83 3.62
CA SER A 47 19.08 9.14 3.72
C SER A 47 19.02 9.80 2.34
N GLU A 48 17.84 10.20 1.90
CA GLU A 48 17.63 10.88 0.62
C GLU A 48 16.74 12.12 0.84
N ILE A 49 17.01 13.20 0.11
CA ILE A 49 16.14 14.37 0.08
C ILE A 49 15.11 14.16 -1.01
N CYS A 50 13.83 14.10 -0.63
CA CYS A 50 12.74 13.76 -1.52
C CYS A 50 11.75 14.91 -1.62
N ARG A 51 11.17 15.11 -2.81
CA ARG A 51 10.09 16.08 -3.00
C ARG A 51 8.81 15.33 -3.35
N PRO A 52 7.74 15.42 -2.53
CA PRO A 52 6.48 14.78 -2.85
C PRO A 52 5.88 15.42 -4.10
N ILE A 53 5.35 14.61 -5.01
CA ILE A 53 4.52 15.11 -6.11
C ILE A 53 3.16 15.47 -5.50
N THR A 54 2.73 16.72 -5.65
CA THR A 54 1.45 17.21 -5.10
C THR A 54 0.42 17.48 -6.18
N GLY A 55 0.82 17.52 -7.45
CA GLY A 55 -0.09 17.67 -8.58
C GLY A 55 0.65 17.96 -9.88
N TYR A 56 -0.05 18.62 -10.80
CA TYR A 56 0.48 19.09 -12.07
C TYR A 56 0.42 20.61 -12.12
N GLN A 57 1.31 21.24 -12.90
CA GLN A 57 1.22 22.66 -13.19
C GLN A 57 0.11 22.88 -14.23
N VAL A 58 -0.60 24.00 -14.10
CA VAL A 58 -1.71 24.36 -15.00
C VAL A 58 -1.53 25.77 -15.55
N ASP A 59 -2.05 26.02 -16.75
CA ASP A 59 -2.10 27.34 -17.36
C ASP A 59 -3.20 28.24 -16.74
N SER A 60 -3.34 29.46 -17.24
CA SER A 60 -4.38 30.41 -16.82
C SER A 60 -5.82 29.95 -17.11
N GLN A 61 -5.99 28.95 -17.98
CA GLN A 61 -7.28 28.35 -18.33
C GLN A 61 -7.55 27.03 -17.60
N GLY A 62 -6.62 26.57 -16.75
CA GLY A 62 -6.74 25.32 -15.99
C GLY A 62 -6.32 24.06 -16.75
N ASN A 63 -5.71 24.17 -17.93
CA ASN A 63 -5.19 23.01 -18.65
C ASN A 63 -3.81 22.62 -18.11
N PRO A 64 -3.46 21.32 -18.01
CA PRO A 64 -2.14 20.89 -17.61
C PRO A 64 -1.06 21.45 -18.54
N LEU A 65 -0.05 22.11 -17.97
CA LEU A 65 1.14 22.48 -18.71
C LEU A 65 1.90 21.22 -19.08
N THR A 66 2.28 21.09 -20.34
CA THR A 66 3.07 19.97 -20.84
C THR A 66 4.49 20.42 -21.17
N ASP A 67 5.45 19.52 -20.99
CA ASP A 67 6.80 19.69 -21.49
C ASP A 67 6.87 19.55 -23.03
N LEU A 68 8.07 19.69 -23.60
CA LEU A 68 8.33 19.54 -25.04
C LEU A 68 7.94 18.17 -25.61
N ALA A 69 7.77 17.15 -24.75
CA ALA A 69 7.37 15.80 -25.13
C ALA A 69 5.86 15.53 -24.90
N GLY A 70 5.09 16.54 -24.48
CA GLY A 70 3.66 16.41 -24.19
C GLY A 70 3.34 15.80 -22.81
N THR A 71 4.34 15.67 -21.92
CA THR A 71 4.13 15.12 -20.58
C THR A 71 3.76 16.24 -19.59
N PRO A 72 2.74 16.06 -18.74
CA PRO A 72 2.38 17.06 -17.74
C PRO A 72 3.53 17.41 -16.79
N VAL A 73 3.79 18.70 -16.61
CA VAL A 73 4.81 19.20 -15.68
C VAL A 73 4.33 19.02 -14.25
N LEU A 74 5.14 18.37 -13.41
CA LEU A 74 4.77 18.06 -12.02
C LEU A 74 4.94 19.26 -11.10
N THR A 75 3.99 19.42 -10.18
CA THR A 75 4.10 20.31 -9.02
C THR A 75 4.63 19.51 -7.83
N TYR A 76 5.70 20.02 -7.23
CA TYR A 76 6.37 19.38 -6.09
C TYR A 76 6.09 20.15 -4.80
N GLY A 77 5.83 19.41 -3.72
CA GLY A 77 5.76 19.96 -2.37
C GLY A 77 7.14 20.23 -1.74
N PRO A 78 7.16 20.55 -0.44
CA PRO A 78 8.39 20.85 0.29
C PRO A 78 9.33 19.65 0.33
N ALA A 79 10.63 19.91 0.22
CA ALA A 79 11.66 18.87 0.34
C ALA A 79 11.66 18.28 1.75
N ARG A 80 11.75 16.96 1.84
CA ARG A 80 11.81 16.21 3.11
C ARG A 80 13.01 15.27 3.09
N ASN A 81 13.77 15.25 4.18
CA ASN A 81 14.83 14.27 4.37
C ASN A 81 14.23 12.97 4.88
N ILE A 82 14.34 11.90 4.10
CA ILE A 82 13.81 10.58 4.45
C ILE A 82 14.97 9.66 4.81
N SER A 83 15.03 9.27 6.09
CA SER A 83 16.05 8.38 6.63
C SER A 83 15.44 7.08 7.17
N GLY A 84 16.26 6.04 7.31
CA GLY A 84 15.86 4.76 7.90
C GLY A 84 15.34 3.76 6.88
N PHE A 85 15.17 2.52 7.33
CA PHE A 85 14.74 1.41 6.48
C PHE A 85 13.35 1.68 5.87
N ARG A 86 13.24 1.45 4.57
CA ARG A 86 11.99 1.56 3.80
C ARG A 86 11.99 0.59 2.62
N LEU A 87 10.80 0.13 2.25
CA LEU A 87 10.58 -0.48 0.94
C LEU A 87 10.44 0.65 -0.08
N LYS A 88 11.46 0.82 -0.93
CA LYS A 88 11.49 1.89 -1.92
C LYS A 88 10.51 1.59 -3.06
N ASP A 89 10.72 0.48 -3.76
CA ASP A 89 9.78 -0.04 -4.75
C ASP A 89 9.05 -1.32 -4.30
N GLY A 90 9.47 -1.94 -3.20
CA GLY A 90 8.74 -3.06 -2.60
C GLY A 90 7.41 -2.63 -1.98
N ARG A 91 6.57 -3.62 -1.66
CA ARG A 91 5.30 -3.47 -0.95
C ARG A 91 5.22 -4.50 0.16
N ALA A 92 4.62 -4.14 1.29
CA ALA A 92 4.31 -5.06 2.35
C ALA A 92 2.93 -4.82 2.96
N SER A 93 2.41 -5.87 3.58
CA SER A 93 1.22 -5.81 4.41
C SER A 93 1.34 -6.78 5.58
N TYR A 94 0.61 -6.48 6.65
CA TYR A 94 0.41 -7.39 7.76
C TYR A 94 -1.05 -7.36 8.16
N GLY A 95 -1.53 -8.40 8.85
CA GLY A 95 -2.92 -8.49 9.21
C GLY A 95 -3.21 -9.53 10.27
N ILE A 96 -4.46 -9.46 10.74
CA ILE A 96 -5.06 -10.42 11.64
C ILE A 96 -6.34 -10.95 11.00
N GLY A 97 -6.58 -12.24 11.16
CA GLY A 97 -7.76 -12.93 10.65
C GLY A 97 -8.49 -13.67 11.75
N LEU A 98 -9.80 -13.80 11.58
CA LEU A 98 -10.63 -14.76 12.30
C LEU A 98 -11.22 -15.75 11.31
N GLU A 99 -10.98 -17.02 11.56
CA GLU A 99 -11.51 -18.11 10.75
C GLU A 99 -12.53 -18.88 11.58
N THR A 100 -13.68 -19.15 10.98
CA THR A 100 -14.71 -20.00 11.56
C THR A 100 -15.29 -20.89 10.47
N PHE A 101 -16.20 -21.76 10.87
CA PHE A 101 -16.95 -22.60 9.96
C PHE A 101 -18.42 -22.35 10.25
N ALA A 102 -19.22 -21.97 9.25
CA ALA A 102 -20.66 -21.81 9.43
C ALA A 102 -21.39 -22.27 8.18
N LEU A 103 -22.61 -22.79 8.34
CA LEU A 103 -23.44 -23.25 7.22
C LEU A 103 -22.78 -24.32 6.32
N GLY A 104 -21.79 -25.05 6.83
CA GLY A 104 -21.06 -26.05 6.04
C GLY A 104 -19.84 -25.50 5.28
N PHE A 105 -19.51 -24.21 5.42
CA PHE A 105 -18.38 -23.58 4.72
C PHE A 105 -17.39 -22.93 5.70
N PRO A 106 -16.08 -22.95 5.39
CA PRO A 106 -15.11 -22.06 6.04
C PRO A 106 -15.42 -20.60 5.71
N ILE A 107 -15.31 -19.74 6.72
CA ILE A 107 -15.50 -18.29 6.62
C ILE A 107 -14.29 -17.60 7.25
N HIS A 108 -13.71 -16.64 6.53
CA HIS A 108 -12.55 -15.86 6.94
C HIS A 108 -12.96 -14.39 7.06
N PHE A 109 -12.51 -13.74 8.13
CA PHE A 109 -12.69 -12.33 8.42
C PHE A 109 -11.32 -11.70 8.64
N ASP A 110 -10.84 -10.92 7.67
CA ASP A 110 -9.46 -10.44 7.66
C ASP A 110 -9.39 -8.92 7.75
N TRP A 111 -8.51 -8.44 8.63
CA TRP A 111 -8.06 -7.05 8.68
C TRP A 111 -6.60 -6.98 8.26
N ALA A 112 -6.33 -6.20 7.21
CA ALA A 112 -4.98 -6.00 6.71
C ALA A 112 -4.60 -4.52 6.66
N TRP A 113 -3.33 -4.23 6.99
CA TRP A 113 -2.70 -2.93 6.91
C TRP A 113 -1.54 -2.99 5.93
N ARG A 114 -1.39 -1.94 5.11
CA ARG A 114 -0.23 -1.77 4.24
C ARG A 114 0.89 -1.07 4.99
N THR A 115 2.14 -1.35 4.62
CA THR A 115 3.31 -0.70 5.20
C THR A 115 4.46 -0.71 4.20
N LEU A 116 5.25 0.35 4.20
CA LEU A 116 6.58 0.41 3.58
C LEU A 116 7.68 0.49 4.64
N PHE A 117 7.33 0.24 5.91
CA PHE A 117 8.16 0.35 7.11
C PHE A 117 8.62 1.76 7.47
N ASN A 118 8.18 2.79 6.73
CA ASN A 118 8.55 4.18 6.97
C ASN A 118 7.39 5.12 6.60
N LYS A 119 6.84 5.85 7.59
CA LYS A 119 5.70 6.74 7.36
C LYS A 119 6.09 7.98 6.55
N ASP A 120 7.28 8.54 6.77
CA ASP A 120 7.74 9.71 6.02
C ASP A 120 7.89 9.38 4.53
N TRP A 121 8.37 8.17 4.23
CA TRP A 121 8.43 7.66 2.86
C TRP A 121 7.03 7.51 2.24
N GLU A 122 6.09 6.92 2.97
CA GLU A 122 4.70 6.78 2.52
C GLU A 122 4.02 8.14 2.32
N ASP A 123 4.31 9.12 3.16
CA ASP A 123 3.81 10.50 3.03
C ASP A 123 4.39 11.21 1.82
N VAL A 124 5.59 10.85 1.38
CA VAL A 124 6.20 11.36 0.15
C VAL A 124 5.59 10.68 -1.07
N LEU A 125 5.59 9.35 -1.09
CA LEU A 125 5.15 8.55 -2.24
C LEU A 125 3.63 8.69 -2.50
N PHE A 126 2.83 8.74 -1.44
CA PHE A 126 1.37 8.81 -1.51
C PHE A 126 0.84 10.19 -1.13
N ALA A 127 1.63 11.25 -1.31
CA ALA A 127 1.26 12.61 -0.93
C ALA A 127 -0.08 13.06 -1.54
N THR A 128 -0.34 12.73 -2.81
CA THR A 128 -1.61 13.03 -3.50
C THR A 128 -2.80 12.22 -2.99
N GLN A 129 -2.55 11.15 -2.23
CA GLN A 129 -3.55 10.19 -1.77
C GLN A 129 -3.75 10.28 -0.25
N GLY A 130 -3.25 11.31 0.42
CA GLY A 130 -3.37 11.48 1.88
C GLY A 130 -2.24 10.82 2.69
N GLY A 131 -1.15 10.41 2.03
CA GLY A 131 0.06 9.90 2.65
C GLY A 131 -0.14 8.59 3.41
N SER A 132 0.73 8.36 4.40
CA SER A 132 0.69 7.24 5.33
C SER A 132 -0.66 7.11 6.05
N SER A 133 -1.33 8.22 6.35
CA SER A 133 -2.64 8.22 7.05
C SER A 133 -3.72 7.51 6.25
N ASN A 134 -3.73 7.66 4.92
CA ASN A 134 -4.67 6.97 4.04
C ASN A 134 -4.12 5.61 3.60
N PHE A 135 -2.83 5.54 3.28
CA PHE A 135 -2.16 4.31 2.83
C PHE A 135 -2.26 3.18 3.86
N ARG A 136 -2.13 3.50 5.15
CA ARG A 136 -2.21 2.53 6.26
C ARG A 136 -3.62 2.29 6.80
N LYS A 137 -4.68 2.77 6.14
CA LYS A 137 -6.05 2.46 6.60
C LYS A 137 -6.28 0.94 6.57
N PRO A 138 -6.89 0.36 7.63
CA PRO A 138 -7.23 -1.05 7.63
C PRO A 138 -8.20 -1.36 6.49
N ARG A 139 -7.98 -2.49 5.83
CA ARG A 139 -8.95 -3.08 4.90
C ARG A 139 -9.53 -4.32 5.55
N PHE A 140 -10.85 -4.37 5.61
CA PHE A 140 -11.60 -5.54 6.03
C PHE A 140 -12.03 -6.34 4.79
N ALA A 141 -11.89 -7.66 4.85
CA ALA A 141 -12.37 -8.58 3.82
C ALA A 141 -13.06 -9.77 4.48
N VAL A 142 -14.07 -10.30 3.79
CA VAL A 142 -14.74 -11.55 4.17
C VAL A 142 -14.66 -12.50 2.99
N TRP A 143 -14.31 -13.74 3.27
CA TRP A 143 -14.25 -14.79 2.26
C TRP A 143 -14.93 -16.06 2.76
N ILE A 144 -15.58 -16.79 1.85
CA ILE A 144 -16.31 -18.04 2.12
C ILE A 144 -15.95 -19.05 1.04
N GLY A 145 -15.46 -20.22 1.44
CA GLY A 145 -15.13 -21.30 0.50
C GLY A 145 -14.14 -22.28 1.08
N TYR A 146 -13.67 -23.23 0.26
CA TYR A 146 -12.68 -24.24 0.69
C TYR A 146 -11.24 -23.96 0.21
N ASP A 147 -11.05 -23.11 -0.82
CA ASP A 147 -9.74 -22.82 -1.45
C ASP A 147 -9.34 -21.34 -1.35
N PHE A 148 -8.12 -21.08 -0.91
CA PHE A 148 -7.57 -19.77 -0.56
C PHE A 148 -6.96 -18.98 -1.73
#